data_AF-A0A947GFM6-F1
#
_entry.id   AF-A0A947GFM6-F1
#
_cell.length_a   1.000
_cell.length_b   1.000
_cell.length_c   1.000
_cell.angle_alpha   90.00
_cell.angle_beta   90.00
_cell.angle_gamma   90.00
#
_symmetry.space_group_name_H-M   'P 1'
#
loop_
_entity.id
_entity.type
_entity.pdbx_description
1 polymer ?
#
loop_
_entity_poly.entity_id
_entity_poly.type
_entity_poly.pdbx_seq_one_letter_code
_entity_poly.pdbx_strand_id
1 'polypeptide(L)'
;MPTDDLSTLLTMPSRPEETRLVLRGVKRHLRRLGLACVEELPLASGRRADVVALGDDGSIRIVEVKSSIEDFRVDQKWPFYRLHSDRLYFATSPRVPLDIFPEDCGLIVADAFGAEILREAPEHRLAAATRKAMTIRFARAAALRLHGAVDPETFEG
;
A
#
# COMPACT_ATOMS: atom_id res chain seq x y z
N MET A 1 21.74 12.05 35.30
CA MET A 1 20.50 11.61 34.62
C MET A 1 20.39 12.40 33.33
N PRO A 2 20.34 11.76 32.14
CA PRO A 2 19.92 12.48 30.96
C PRO A 2 18.43 12.79 31.11
N THR A 3 18.09 14.07 31.01
CA THR A 3 16.72 14.55 30.91
C THR A 3 16.16 14.04 29.58
N ASP A 4 15.20 13.12 29.65
CA ASP A 4 14.38 12.75 28.50
C ASP A 4 13.67 14.03 28.04
N ASP A 5 14.15 14.62 26.96
CA ASP A 5 13.60 15.86 26.43
C ASP A 5 12.24 15.56 25.80
N LEU A 6 11.18 15.99 26.49
CA LEU A 6 9.78 15.87 26.08
C LEU A 6 9.55 16.47 24.67
N SER A 7 10.46 17.31 24.16
CA SER A 7 10.46 17.82 22.78
C SER A 7 10.59 16.71 21.72
N THR A 8 11.30 15.60 22.04
CA THR A 8 11.47 14.46 21.14
C THR A 8 10.15 13.71 20.94
N LEU A 9 9.26 13.74 21.93
CA LEU A 9 7.92 13.12 21.88
C LEU A 9 6.89 13.98 21.13
N LEU A 10 7.21 15.23 20.81
CA LEU A 10 6.31 16.21 20.17
C LEU A 10 6.71 16.58 18.73
N THR A 11 7.81 16.04 18.21
CA THR A 11 8.23 16.31 16.84
C THR A 11 7.31 15.56 15.86
N MET A 12 6.65 16.31 14.97
CA MET A 12 5.86 15.70 13.90
C MET A 12 6.77 14.87 12.99
N PRO A 13 6.37 13.64 12.62
CA PRO A 13 7.16 12.82 11.73
C PRO A 13 7.37 13.54 10.40
N SER A 14 8.55 13.39 9.81
CA SER A 14 8.79 13.80 8.44
C SER A 14 7.86 13.04 7.48
N ARG A 15 7.62 13.57 6.27
CA ARG A 15 6.75 12.90 5.28
C ARG A 15 7.18 11.45 4.99
N PRO A 16 8.48 11.13 4.78
CA PRO A 16 8.91 9.75 4.59
C PRO A 16 8.64 8.85 5.80
N GLU A 17 8.79 9.39 7.02
CA GLU A 17 8.45 8.66 8.24
C GLU A 17 6.95 8.39 8.33
N GLU A 18 6.12 9.41 8.09
CA GLU A 18 4.66 9.30 8.05
C GLU A 18 4.22 8.23 7.03
N THR A 19 4.75 8.26 5.80
CA THR A 19 4.50 7.22 4.78
C THR A 19 4.83 5.83 5.30
N ARG A 20 5.96 5.66 6.00
CA ARG A 20 6.38 4.38 6.54
C ARG A 20 5.47 3.89 7.67
N LEU A 21 4.94 4.80 8.49
CA LEU A 21 3.96 4.48 9.52
C LEU A 21 2.63 4.04 8.90
N VAL A 22 2.11 4.79 7.92
CA VAL A 22 0.88 4.44 7.18
C VAL A 22 1.02 3.07 6.50
N LEU A 23 2.12 2.82 5.78
CA LEU A 23 2.41 1.51 5.17
C LEU A 23 2.40 0.38 6.21
N ARG A 24 2.98 0.60 7.40
CA ARG A 24 2.97 -0.40 8.48
C ARG A 24 1.55 -0.72 8.95
N GLY A 25 0.74 0.31 9.18
CA GLY A 25 -0.66 0.16 9.57
C GLY A 25 -1.50 -0.58 8.55
N VAL A 26 -1.36 -0.20 7.28
CA VAL A 26 -2.01 -0.85 6.13
C VAL A 26 -1.66 -2.34 6.09
N LYS A 27 -0.38 -2.70 6.11
CA LYS A 27 0.04 -4.11 6.06
C LYS A 27 -0.50 -4.94 7.22
N ARG A 28 -0.49 -4.36 8.44
CA ARG A 28 -1.08 -5.01 9.63
C ARG A 28 -2.59 -5.22 9.47
N HIS A 29 -3.29 -4.25 8.92
CA HIS A 29 -4.72 -4.35 8.67
C HIS A 29 -5.04 -5.40 7.59
N LEU A 30 -4.35 -5.36 6.45
CA LEU A 30 -4.50 -6.34 5.37
C LEU A 30 -4.28 -7.77 5.88
N ARG A 31 -3.24 -7.99 6.71
CA ARG A 31 -2.99 -9.29 7.33
C ARG A 31 -4.13 -9.74 8.25
N ARG A 32 -4.73 -8.84 9.03
CA ARG A 32 -5.91 -9.13 9.87
C ARG A 32 -7.14 -9.53 9.04
N LEU A 33 -7.25 -9.01 7.82
CA LEU A 33 -8.27 -9.41 6.85
C LEU A 33 -7.96 -10.72 6.11
N GLY A 34 -6.88 -11.43 6.48
CA GLY A 34 -6.47 -12.68 5.81
C GLY A 34 -5.71 -12.48 4.50
N LEU A 35 -5.37 -11.24 4.13
CA LEU A 35 -4.68 -10.94 2.88
C LEU A 35 -3.15 -11.02 3.04
N ALA A 36 -2.47 -11.54 2.03
CA ALA A 36 -1.02 -11.40 1.88
C ALA A 36 -0.70 -10.15 1.07
N CYS A 37 0.43 -9.47 1.31
CA CYS A 37 0.78 -8.26 0.57
C CYS A 37 2.25 -8.18 0.18
N VAL A 38 2.52 -7.47 -0.91
CA VAL A 38 3.85 -7.00 -1.32
C VAL A 38 3.82 -5.50 -1.59
N GLU A 39 4.85 -4.80 -1.14
CA GLU A 39 5.03 -3.36 -1.38
C GLU A 39 5.66 -3.08 -2.75
N GLU A 40 5.59 -1.87 -3.28
CA GLU A 40 6.36 -1.41 -4.44
C GLU A 40 6.35 -2.39 -5.63
N LEU A 41 5.18 -2.92 -6.03
CA LEU A 41 5.08 -3.95 -7.07
C LEU A 41 5.07 -3.31 -8.48
N PRO A 42 6.05 -3.61 -9.36
CA PRO A 42 6.05 -3.09 -10.73
C PRO A 42 4.93 -3.71 -11.56
N LEU A 43 4.12 -2.88 -12.21
CA LEU A 43 2.97 -3.28 -13.02
C LEU A 43 3.32 -3.37 -14.51
N ALA A 44 2.49 -4.06 -15.29
CA ALA A 44 2.68 -4.18 -16.74
C ALA A 44 2.59 -2.84 -17.48
N SER A 45 1.95 -1.83 -16.87
CA SER A 45 1.85 -0.47 -17.39
C SER A 45 3.13 0.36 -17.27
N GLY A 46 4.20 -0.19 -16.69
CA GLY A 46 5.42 0.55 -16.35
C GLY A 46 5.31 1.38 -15.07
N ARG A 47 4.15 1.34 -14.40
CA ARG A 47 3.93 1.93 -13.08
C ARG A 47 4.37 1.00 -11.96
N ARG A 48 4.30 1.48 -10.73
CA ARG A 48 4.51 0.70 -9.51
C ARG A 48 3.35 0.97 -8.56
N ALA A 49 2.75 -0.09 -8.03
CA ALA A 49 1.74 0.02 -6.98
C ALA A 49 2.43 0.01 -5.61
N ASP A 50 2.00 0.88 -4.70
CA ASP A 50 2.64 1.01 -3.38
C ASP A 50 2.43 -0.25 -2.54
N VAL A 51 1.21 -0.78 -2.52
CA VAL A 51 0.89 -2.08 -1.91
C VAL A 51 -0.08 -2.84 -2.79
N VAL A 52 0.25 -4.10 -3.06
CA VAL A 52 -0.67 -5.08 -3.66
C VAL A 52 -1.01 -6.14 -2.63
N ALA A 53 -2.29 -6.41 -2.44
CA ALA A 53 -2.79 -7.45 -1.55
C ALA A 53 -3.48 -8.56 -2.34
N LEU A 54 -3.26 -9.81 -1.94
CA LEU A 54 -3.81 -11.02 -2.54
C LEU A 54 -4.62 -11.79 -1.48
N GLY A 55 -5.88 -12.06 -1.79
CA GLY A 55 -6.77 -12.94 -1.02
C GLY A 55 -6.58 -14.43 -1.36
N ASP A 56 -7.06 -15.30 -0.47
CA ASP A 56 -7.10 -16.74 -0.69
C ASP A 56 -8.05 -17.16 -1.83
N ASP A 57 -9.08 -16.34 -2.07
CA ASP A 57 -9.99 -16.40 -3.22
C ASP A 57 -9.39 -15.87 -4.54
N GLY A 58 -8.14 -15.39 -4.51
CA GLY A 58 -7.47 -14.80 -5.65
C GLY A 58 -7.92 -13.36 -5.98
N SER A 59 -8.66 -12.71 -5.08
CA SER A 59 -8.96 -11.28 -5.17
C SER A 59 -7.67 -10.45 -5.02
N ILE A 60 -7.56 -9.40 -5.81
CA ILE A 60 -6.39 -8.51 -5.85
C ILE A 60 -6.84 -7.11 -5.45
N ARG A 61 -6.17 -6.51 -4.48
CA ARG A 61 -6.40 -5.13 -4.06
C ARG A 61 -5.13 -4.32 -4.28
N ILE A 62 -5.26 -3.10 -4.76
CA ILE A 62 -4.17 -2.12 -4.76
C ILE A 62 -4.49 -1.07 -3.70
N VAL A 63 -3.49 -0.71 -2.91
CA VAL A 63 -3.55 0.38 -1.93
C VAL A 63 -2.43 1.36 -2.25
N GLU A 64 -2.79 2.57 -2.66
CA GLU A 64 -1.85 3.68 -2.92
C GLU A 64 -1.73 4.55 -1.67
N VAL A 65 -0.51 4.78 -1.19
CA VAL A 65 -0.25 5.50 0.06
C VAL A 65 0.04 6.97 -0.23
N LYS A 66 -0.75 7.87 0.36
CA LYS A 66 -0.59 9.32 0.25
C LYS A 66 -0.48 9.91 1.65
N SER A 67 0.71 10.33 2.07
CA SER A 67 0.95 10.88 3.43
C SER A 67 0.90 12.41 3.46
N SER A 68 0.74 13.06 2.31
CA SER A 68 0.55 14.51 2.18
C SER A 68 -0.42 14.88 1.04
N ILE A 69 -0.91 16.12 1.05
CA ILE A 69 -1.76 16.67 -0.02
C ILE A 69 -1.00 16.70 -1.34
N GLU A 70 0.29 17.01 -1.30
CA GLU A 70 1.17 17.07 -2.46
C GLU A 70 1.31 15.70 -3.13
N ASP A 71 1.43 14.61 -2.35
CA ASP A 71 1.50 13.25 -2.88
C ASP A 71 0.25 12.89 -3.70
N PHE A 72 -0.92 13.37 -3.25
CA PHE A 72 -2.16 13.12 -3.95
C PHE A 72 -2.24 13.94 -5.26
N ARG A 73 -1.91 15.24 -5.22
CA ARG A 73 -2.01 16.14 -6.39
C ARG A 73 -1.17 15.71 -7.59
N VAL A 74 -0.02 15.07 -7.35
CA VAL A 74 0.87 14.61 -8.43
C VAL A 74 0.38 13.32 -9.08
N ASP A 75 -0.44 12.54 -8.40
CA ASP A 75 -0.90 11.24 -8.89
C ASP A 75 -2.24 11.35 -9.62
N GLN A 76 -2.24 11.94 -10.81
CA GLN A 76 -3.43 12.05 -11.67
C GLN A 76 -3.70 10.76 -12.48
N LYS A 77 -2.87 9.74 -12.29
CA LYS A 77 -2.87 8.51 -13.10
C LYS A 77 -3.38 7.30 -12.32
N TRP A 78 -3.88 7.53 -11.11
CA TRP A 78 -4.48 6.50 -10.27
C TRP A 78 -5.57 5.65 -10.96
N PRO A 79 -6.39 6.15 -11.93
CA PRO A 79 -7.41 5.30 -12.54
C PRO A 79 -6.83 4.09 -13.28
N PHE A 80 -5.57 4.16 -13.75
CA PHE A 80 -4.90 3.04 -14.40
C PHE A 80 -4.64 1.86 -13.46
N TYR A 81 -4.60 2.07 -12.15
CA TYR A 81 -4.43 0.97 -11.19
C TYR A 81 -5.66 0.05 -11.12
N ARG A 82 -6.85 0.53 -11.53
CA ARG A 82 -8.05 -0.32 -11.65
C ARG A 82 -7.90 -1.42 -12.70
N LEU A 83 -7.02 -1.23 -13.69
CA LEU A 83 -6.72 -2.27 -14.68
C LEU A 83 -5.92 -3.44 -14.09
N HIS A 84 -5.47 -3.31 -12.83
CA HIS A 84 -4.58 -4.25 -12.15
C HIS A 84 -5.11 -4.73 -10.79
N SER A 85 -6.32 -4.33 -10.39
CA SER A 85 -6.95 -4.74 -9.12
C SER A 85 -8.44 -4.96 -9.27
N ASP A 86 -9.02 -5.73 -8.35
CA ASP A 86 -10.48 -5.83 -8.17
C ASP A 86 -11.03 -4.69 -7.31
N ARG A 87 -10.19 -4.13 -6.45
CA ARG A 87 -10.49 -3.03 -5.52
C ARG A 87 -9.28 -2.12 -5.42
N LEU A 88 -9.51 -0.82 -5.55
CA LEU A 88 -8.50 0.22 -5.44
C LEU A 88 -8.81 1.08 -4.21
N TYR A 89 -7.84 1.18 -3.31
CA TYR A 89 -7.91 2.03 -2.12
C TYR A 89 -6.81 3.08 -2.17
N PHE A 90 -7.09 4.22 -1.58
CA PHE A 90 -6.06 5.08 -1.03
C PHE A 90 -5.89 4.80 0.45
N ALA A 91 -4.65 4.87 0.94
CA ALA A 91 -4.35 4.89 2.35
C ALA A 91 -3.65 6.18 2.73
N THR A 92 -4.04 6.76 3.86
CA THR A 92 -3.51 8.02 4.33
C THR A 92 -3.38 8.09 5.85
N SER A 93 -2.70 9.13 6.33
CA SER A 93 -2.59 9.45 7.74
C SER A 93 -3.84 10.23 8.21
N PRO A 94 -4.24 10.14 9.48
CA PRO A 94 -5.28 11.00 10.06
C PRO A 94 -5.02 12.51 9.90
N ARG A 95 -3.79 12.91 9.56
CA ARG A 95 -3.38 14.30 9.37
C ARG A 95 -3.70 14.88 7.98
N VAL A 96 -4.07 14.04 7.02
CA VAL A 96 -4.40 14.48 5.65
C VAL A 96 -5.91 14.68 5.52
N PRO A 97 -6.38 15.79 4.94
CA PRO A 97 -7.82 16.00 4.70
C PRO A 97 -8.40 14.87 3.84
N LEU A 98 -9.49 14.26 4.31
CA LEU A 98 -10.05 13.03 3.71
C LEU A 98 -10.92 13.31 2.47
N ASP A 99 -11.45 14.53 2.37
CA ASP A 99 -12.32 15.02 1.30
C ASP A 99 -11.59 15.23 -0.04
N ILE A 100 -10.25 15.20 -0.03
CA ILE A 100 -9.46 15.29 -1.28
C ILE A 100 -9.46 13.99 -2.07
N PHE A 101 -9.77 12.85 -1.43
CA PHE A 101 -9.66 11.53 -2.07
C PHE A 101 -10.91 11.19 -2.91
N PRO A 102 -10.75 10.58 -4.10
CA PRO A 102 -11.86 10.28 -5.00
C PRO A 102 -12.92 9.38 -4.35
N GLU A 103 -14.19 9.76 -4.47
CA GLU A 103 -15.32 9.03 -3.88
C GLU A 103 -15.52 7.63 -4.48
N ASP A 104 -15.08 7.42 -5.73
CA ASP A 104 -15.15 6.14 -6.42
C ASP A 104 -14.01 5.19 -6.02
N CYS A 105 -13.13 5.57 -5.10
CA CYS A 105 -12.10 4.72 -4.50
C CYS A 105 -12.41 4.40 -3.05
N GLY A 106 -11.85 3.28 -2.56
CA GLY A 106 -11.84 3.01 -1.13
C GLY A 106 -10.87 3.95 -0.41
N LEU A 107 -11.12 4.17 0.88
CA LEU A 107 -10.30 5.03 1.73
C LEU A 107 -9.95 4.31 3.03
N ILE A 108 -8.65 4.22 3.30
CA ILE A 108 -8.07 3.65 4.50
C ILE A 108 -7.37 4.76 5.27
N VAL A 109 -7.66 4.89 6.56
CA VAL A 109 -6.87 5.72 7.46
C VAL A 109 -6.01 4.81 8.31
N ALA A 110 -4.69 5.07 8.35
CA ALA A 110 -3.72 4.21 8.98
C ALA A 110 -2.64 4.98 9.73
N ASP A 111 -2.02 4.31 10.70
CA ASP A 111 -0.88 4.79 11.46
C ASP A 111 0.10 3.64 11.76
N ALA A 112 1.04 3.84 12.68
CA ALA A 112 2.02 2.83 13.04
C ALA A 112 1.40 1.52 13.58
N PHE A 113 0.21 1.60 14.18
CA PHE A 113 -0.43 0.53 14.96
C PHE A 113 -1.40 -0.27 14.11
N GLY A 114 -2.16 0.39 13.25
CA GLY A 114 -3.17 -0.27 12.44
C GLY A 114 -3.76 0.62 11.37
N ALA A 115 -4.93 0.21 10.91
CA ALA A 115 -5.71 0.95 9.94
C ALA A 115 -7.19 0.60 10.08
N GLU A 116 -8.02 1.47 9.53
CA GLU A 116 -9.47 1.34 9.41
C GLU A 116 -9.89 1.70 7.98
N ILE A 117 -10.83 0.94 7.42
CA ILE A 117 -11.47 1.25 6.13
C ILE A 117 -12.63 2.20 6.44
N LEU A 118 -12.48 3.48 6.10
CA LEU A 118 -13.54 4.48 6.25
C LEU A 118 -14.54 4.45 5.09
N ARG A 119 -14.07 4.08 3.91
CA ARG A 119 -14.89 3.90 2.71
C ARG A 119 -14.48 2.64 2.00
N GLU A 120 -15.43 1.75 1.79
CA GLU A 120 -15.19 0.51 1.04
C GLU A 120 -15.02 0.82 -0.45
N ALA A 121 -14.04 0.18 -1.09
CA ALA A 121 -13.82 0.36 -2.53
C ALA A 121 -14.91 -0.34 -3.34
N PRO A 122 -15.40 0.24 -4.46
CA PRO A 122 -16.26 -0.48 -5.37
C PRO A 122 -15.49 -1.64 -6.04
N GLU A 123 -16.18 -2.77 -6.22
CA GLU A 123 -15.61 -3.95 -6.86
C GLU A 123 -15.66 -3.84 -8.38
N HIS A 124 -14.52 -4.12 -9.01
CA HIS A 124 -14.35 -4.14 -10.45
C HIS A 124 -13.53 -5.36 -10.83
N ARG A 125 -14.20 -6.51 -10.98
CA ARG A 125 -13.50 -7.79 -11.16
C ARG A 125 -12.56 -7.79 -12.36
N LEU A 126 -11.32 -8.17 -12.12
CA LEU A 126 -10.34 -8.40 -13.16
C LEU A 126 -10.75 -9.56 -14.06
N ALA A 127 -10.56 -9.35 -15.37
CA ALA A 127 -10.58 -10.43 -16.35
C ALA A 127 -9.59 -11.53 -15.96
N ALA A 128 -9.94 -12.79 -16.25
CA ALA A 128 -9.17 -13.96 -15.82
C ALA A 128 -7.69 -13.93 -16.25
N ALA A 129 -7.42 -13.48 -17.48
CA ALA A 129 -6.04 -13.34 -17.98
C ALA A 129 -5.24 -12.31 -17.18
N THR A 130 -5.84 -11.15 -16.88
CA THR A 130 -5.22 -10.10 -16.07
C THR A 130 -4.98 -10.55 -14.63
N ARG A 131 -5.95 -11.24 -14.01
CA ARG A 131 -5.81 -11.83 -12.67
C ARG A 131 -4.66 -12.81 -12.61
N LYS A 132 -4.55 -13.72 -13.58
CA LYS A 132 -3.45 -14.67 -13.68
C LYS A 132 -2.10 -13.95 -13.78
N ALA A 133 -1.99 -12.96 -14.66
CA ALA A 133 -0.77 -12.18 -14.83
C ALA A 133 -0.35 -11.42 -13.55
N MET A 134 -1.31 -10.82 -12.84
CA MET A 134 -1.06 -10.16 -11.57
C MET A 134 -0.65 -11.14 -10.46
N THR A 135 -1.31 -12.29 -10.38
CA THR A 135 -0.99 -13.34 -9.38
C THR A 135 0.44 -13.87 -9.57
N ILE A 136 0.84 -14.17 -10.81
CA ILE A 136 2.21 -14.62 -11.12
C ILE A 136 3.23 -13.52 -10.74
N ARG A 137 2.94 -12.27 -11.09
CA ARG A 137 3.80 -11.13 -10.77
C ARG A 137 3.97 -10.93 -9.27
N PHE A 138 2.87 -10.98 -8.51
CA PHE A 138 2.85 -10.93 -7.06
C PHE A 138 3.71 -12.06 -6.48
N ALA A 139 3.46 -13.31 -6.90
CA ALA A 139 4.14 -14.49 -6.39
C ALA A 139 5.66 -14.43 -6.65
N ARG A 140 6.07 -14.04 -7.87
CA ARG A 140 7.49 -13.89 -8.21
C ARG A 140 8.15 -12.80 -7.37
N ALA A 141 7.53 -11.63 -7.23
CA ALA A 141 8.07 -10.55 -6.44
C ALA A 141 8.22 -10.92 -4.95
N ALA A 142 7.20 -11.58 -4.38
CA ALA A 142 7.25 -12.07 -3.01
C ALA A 142 8.35 -13.12 -2.81
N ALA A 143 8.45 -14.10 -3.70
CA ALA A 143 9.45 -15.16 -3.62
C ALA A 143 10.89 -14.61 -3.78
N LEU A 144 11.12 -13.71 -4.74
CA LEU A 144 12.44 -13.08 -4.94
C LEU A 144 12.87 -12.24 -3.74
N ARG A 145 11.94 -11.50 -3.13
CA ARG A 145 12.23 -10.71 -1.92
C ARG A 145 12.49 -11.58 -0.71
N LEU A 146 11.73 -12.67 -0.54
CA LEU A 146 12.00 -13.64 0.50
C LEU A 146 13.38 -14.28 0.30
N HIS A 147 13.71 -14.66 -0.94
CA HIS A 147 15.02 -15.22 -1.27
C HIS A 147 16.13 -14.24 -0.89
N GLY A 148 16.09 -12.99 -1.35
CA GLY A 148 17.11 -11.98 -1.00
C GLY A 148 17.12 -11.59 0.48
N ALA A 149 16.04 -11.81 1.23
CA ALA A 149 16.02 -11.60 2.69
C ALA A 149 16.63 -12.78 3.47
N VAL A 150 16.50 -14.00 2.95
CA VAL A 150 17.04 -15.23 3.56
C VAL A 150 18.48 -15.49 3.13
N ASP A 151 18.84 -15.07 1.91
CA ASP A 151 20.18 -15.14 1.34
C ASP A 151 20.56 -13.79 0.72
N PRO A 152 21.11 -12.85 1.51
CA PRO A 152 21.44 -11.50 1.04
C PRO A 152 22.64 -11.42 0.09
N GLU A 153 23.48 -12.47 0.03
CA GLU A 153 24.73 -12.48 -0.75
C GLU A 153 24.54 -12.99 -2.19
N THR A 154 23.33 -13.42 -2.57
CA THR A 154 23.06 -14.05 -3.90
C THR A 154 23.26 -13.12 -5.10
N PHE A 155 23.61 -11.84 -4.92
CA PHE A 155 23.81 -10.88 -6.01
C PHE A 155 25.03 -9.97 -5.79
N GLU A 156 26.22 -10.54 -5.67
CA GLU A 156 27.44 -9.90 -6.17
C GLU A 156 27.72 -10.39 -7.60
N GLY A 157 27.11 -9.71 -8.59
CA GLY A 157 27.28 -10.02 -10.01
C GLY A 157 26.63 -8.98 -10.91
#